data_AF-A0A9W6I5H2-F1
#
_entry.id   AF-A0A9W6I5H2-F1
#
_cell.length_a   1.000
_cell.length_b   1.000
_cell.length_c   1.000
_cell.angle_alpha   90.00
_cell.angle_beta   90.00
_cell.angle_gamma   90.00
#
_symmetry.space_group_name_H-M   'P 1'
#
loop_
_entity.id
_entity.type
_entity.pdbx_description
1 polymer ?
#
loop_
_entity_poly.entity_id
_entity_poly.type
_entity_poly.pdbx_seq_one_letter_code
_entity_poly.pdbx_strand_id
1 'polypeptide(L)' 'MRKGDKLMTVPEILEELGGISPRTLYRWREIGRFPAGLRLPNDEIRLYRSEFEAWLETLREERGRRGRAA' A
#
# COMPACT_ATOMS: atom_id res chain seq x y z
N MET A 1 -8.07 0.42 -14.85
CA MET A 1 -8.00 1.74 -14.19
C MET A 1 -9.25 2.53 -14.51
N ARG A 2 -9.99 2.99 -13.49
CA ARG A 2 -11.22 3.75 -13.69
C ARG A 2 -10.88 5.22 -13.98
N LYS A 3 -11.57 5.82 -14.95
CA LYS A 3 -11.45 7.26 -15.27
C LYS A 3 -11.81 8.04 -14.01
N GLY A 4 -10.88 8.86 -13.48
CA GLY A 4 -11.08 9.66 -12.27
C GLY A 4 -10.57 9.04 -10.97
N ASP A 5 -9.81 7.95 -11.02
CA ASP A 5 -9.19 7.38 -9.82
C ASP A 5 -8.14 8.34 -9.21
N LYS A 6 -8.23 8.57 -7.90
CA LYS A 6 -7.37 9.52 -7.19
C LYS A 6 -5.96 8.95 -7.09
N LEU A 7 -4.98 9.75 -7.47
CA LEU A 7 -3.57 9.42 -7.28
C LEU A 7 -3.13 9.91 -5.89
N MET A 8 -2.88 8.97 -4.97
CA MET A 8 -2.48 9.25 -3.59
C MET A 8 -0.96 9.42 -3.48
N THR A 9 -0.55 10.40 -2.69
CA THR A 9 0.84 10.66 -2.29
C THR A 9 1.22 9.81 -1.07
N VAL A 10 2.54 9.69 -0.81
CA VAL A 10 3.01 9.01 0.41
C VAL A 10 2.41 9.62 1.68
N PRO A 11 2.40 10.95 1.91
CA PRO A 11 1.75 11.54 3.08
C PRO A 11 0.29 11.12 3.24
N GLU A 12 -0.52 11.20 2.18
CA GLU A 12 -1.93 10.79 2.25
C GLU A 12 -2.10 9.30 2.59
N ILE A 13 -1.22 8.43 2.07
CA ILE A 13 -1.22 7.00 2.42
C ILE A 13 -0.89 6.80 3.90
N LEU A 14 0.10 7.53 4.43
CA LEU A 14 0.49 7.43 5.84
C LEU A 14 -0.62 7.92 6.76
N GLU A 15 -1.29 9.02 6.40
CA GLU A 15 -2.45 9.55 7.13
C GLU A 15 -3.62 8.56 7.14
N GLU A 16 -3.98 7.99 5.99
CA GLU A 16 -5.07 7.01 5.89
C GLU A 16 -4.80 5.73 6.70
N LEU A 17 -3.52 5.38 6.90
CA LEU A 17 -3.08 4.25 7.72
C LEU A 17 -2.96 4.56 9.22
N GLY A 18 -3.42 5.73 9.66
CA GLY A 18 -3.37 6.13 11.07
C GLY A 18 -2.04 6.78 11.49
N GLY A 19 -1.32 7.41 10.56
CA GLY A 19 -0.11 8.17 10.84
C GLY A 19 1.14 7.32 11.02
N ILE A 20 1.25 6.18 10.32
CA ILE A 20 2.45 5.34 10.41
C ILE A 20 3.69 6.08 9.88
N SER A 21 4.88 5.67 10.33
CA SER A 21 6.12 6.32 9.86
C SER A 21 6.42 6.00 8.38
N PRO A 22 7.00 6.95 7.61
CA PRO A 22 7.48 6.68 6.25
C PRO A 22 8.45 5.50 6.19
N ARG A 23 9.29 5.33 7.21
CA ARG A 23 10.25 4.22 7.32
C ARG A 23 9.54 2.87 7.33
N THR A 24 8.39 2.76 8.01
CA THR A 24 7.57 1.53 8.02
C THR A 24 7.05 1.21 6.61
N LEU A 25 6.55 2.22 5.89
CA LEU A 25 6.07 2.07 4.53
C LEU A 25 7.18 1.61 3.58
N TYR A 26 8.34 2.24 3.62
CA TYR A 26 9.49 1.84 2.79
C TYR A 26 9.97 0.43 3.12
N ARG A 27 10.01 0.07 4.41
CA ARG A 27 10.33 -1.31 4.82
C ARG A 27 9.34 -2.32 4.23
N TRP A 28 8.04 -2.03 4.22
CA TRP A 28 7.05 -2.90 3.58
C TRP A 28 7.28 -3.03 2.07
N ARG A 29 7.73 -1.98 1.39
CA ARG A 29 8.10 -2.04 -0.03
C ARG A 29 9.34 -2.91 -0.27
N GLU A 30 10.35 -2.79 0.58
CA GLU A 30 11.56 -3.63 0.49
C GLU A 30 11.25 -5.12 0.64
N ILE A 31 10.32 -5.47 1.54
CA ILE A 31 9.91 -6.88 1.77
C ILE A 31 8.72 -7.33 0.90
N GLY A 32 8.29 -6.51 -0.07
CA GLY A 32 7.20 -6.86 -1.01
C GLY A 32 5.80 -6.94 -0.39
N ARG A 33 5.57 -6.29 0.76
CA ARG A 33 4.27 -6.23 1.46
C ARG A 33 3.43 -5.00 1.16
N PHE A 34 3.93 -4.09 0.34
CA PHE A 34 3.21 -2.91 -0.13
C PHE A 34 3.23 -2.86 -1.66
N PRO A 35 2.19 -2.33 -2.33
CA PRO A 35 2.16 -2.22 -3.77
C PRO A 35 3.35 -1.43 -4.33
N ALA A 36 3.80 -1.78 -5.53
CA ALA A 36 4.91 -1.08 -6.17
C ALA A 36 4.60 0.41 -6.39
N GLY A 37 3.37 0.73 -6.79
CA GLY A 37 2.92 2.08 -7.15
C GLY A 37 3.61 2.61 -8.41
N LEU A 38 3.35 3.86 -8.73
CA LEU A 38 4.05 4.63 -9.74
C LEU A 38 5.23 5.37 -9.10
N ARG A 39 6.44 5.11 -9.59
CA ARG A 39 7.61 5.95 -9.26
C ARG A 39 7.69 7.10 -10.26
N LEU A 40 7.62 8.32 -9.76
CA LEU A 40 7.79 9.53 -10.56
C LEU A 40 9.29 9.84 -10.78
N PRO A 41 9.64 10.68 -11.78
CA PRO A 41 11.03 11.07 -12.02
C PRO A 41 11.72 11.80 -10.87
N ASN A 42 10.95 12.37 -9.93
CA ASN A 42 11.45 13.03 -8.71
C ASN A 42 11.56 12.08 -7.50
N ASP A 43 11.60 10.76 -7.75
CA ASP A 43 11.64 9.69 -6.75
C ASP A 43 10.43 9.59 -5.80
N GLU A 44 9.41 10.42 -6.00
CA GLU A 44 8.17 10.27 -5.25
C GLU A 44 7.35 9.09 -5.75
N ILE A 45 6.66 8.46 -4.82
CA ILE A 45 5.75 7.36 -5.11
C ILE A 45 4.33 7.90 -5.15
N ARG A 46 3.56 7.36 -6.07
CA ARG A 46 2.13 7.56 -6.19
C ARG A 46 1.43 6.21 -6.22
N LEU A 47 0.26 6.13 -5.61
CA LEU A 47 -0.57 4.93 -5.65
C LEU A 47 -1.99 5.33 -5.99
N TYR A 48 -2.65 4.60 -6.90
CA TYR A 48 -4.07 4.87 -7.11
C TYR A 48 -4.88 4.48 -5.88
N ARG A 49 -5.93 5.24 -5.55
CA ARG A 49 -6.79 4.93 -4.41
C ARG A 49 -7.41 3.53 -4.55
N SER A 50 -7.83 3.14 -5.75
CA SER A 50 -8.36 1.78 -5.95
C SER A 50 -7.31 0.67 -5.74
N GLU A 51 -6.03 0.93 -6.05
CA GLU A 51 -4.95 -0.02 -5.76
C GLU A 51 -4.64 -0.10 -4.26
N PHE A 52 -4.67 1.04 -3.58
CA PHE A 52 -4.54 1.10 -2.12
C PHE A 52 -5.68 0.33 -1.43
N GLU A 53 -6.92 0.54 -1.85
CA GLU A 53 -8.09 -0.20 -1.34
C GLU A 53 -7.99 -1.69 -1.64
N ALA A 54 -7.62 -2.08 -2.86
CA ALA A 54 -7.40 -3.49 -3.21
C ALA A 54 -6.33 -4.14 -2.32
N TRP A 55 -5.24 -3.42 -2.03
CA TRP A 55 -4.23 -3.89 -1.08
C TRP A 55 -4.77 -4.03 0.34
N LEU A 56 -5.58 -3.08 0.83
CA LEU A 56 -6.26 -3.22 2.13
C LEU A 56 -7.16 -4.47 2.17
N GLU A 57 -7.86 -4.79 1.08
CA GLU A 57 -8.63 -6.05 0.99
C GLU A 57 -7.72 -7.28 1.12
N THR A 58 -6.51 -7.27 0.54
CA THR A 58 -5.57 -8.40 0.70
C THR A 58 -5.14 -8.61 2.15
N LEU A 59 -5.11 -7.53 2.94
CA LEU A 59 -4.77 -7.58 4.37
C LEU A 59 -5.95 -8.02 5.25
N ARG A 60 -7.20 -7.88 4.77
CA ARG A 60 -8.41 -8.09 5.59
C ARG A 60 -8.56 -9.50 6.14
N GLU A 61 -7.85 -10.51 5.65
CA GLU A 61 -7.83 -11.84 6.25
C GLU A 61 -6.47 -12.57 6.11
N GLU A 62 -5.39 -12.03 6.69
CA GLU A 62 -4.22 -12.86 7.06
C GLU A 62 -4.43 -13.66 8.36
N ARG A 63 -5.56 -13.46 9.06
CA ARG A 63 -5.91 -14.19 10.31
C ARG A 63 -6.61 -15.54 10.05
N GLY A 64 -6.53 -16.09 8.83
CA GLY A 64 -7.13 -17.38 8.46
C GLY A 64 -6.18 -18.39 7.79
N ARG A 65 -4.95 -18.01 7.41
CA ARG A 65 -3.99 -18.89 6.70
C ARG A 65 -2.71 -19.24 7.46
N ARG A 66 -2.61 -18.93 8.76
CA ARG A 66 -1.64 -19.58 9.66
C ARG A 66 -2.31 -20.76 10.38
N GLY A 67 -2.59 -21.81 9.62
CA GLY A 67 -3.30 -22.99 10.13
C GLY A 67 -3.55 -24.06 9.08
N ARG A 68 -2.56 -24.33 8.22
CA ARG A 68 -2.44 -25.61 7.48
C ARG A 68 -1.10 -25.65 6.75
N ALA A 69 -0.08 -26.15 7.44
CA ALA A 69 1.06 -26.89 6.90
C ALA A 69 2.09 -27.12 8.03
N ALA A 70 1.86 -28.18 8.81
CA ALA A 70 2.85 -29.08 9.40
C ALA A 70 2.09 -30.06 10.30
#